data_AF-A0A7X1D9L5-F1
#
_entry.id   AF-A0A7X1D9L5-F1
#
_cell.length_a   1.000
_cell.length_b   1.000
_cell.length_c   1.000
_cell.angle_alpha   90.00
_cell.angle_beta   90.00
_cell.angle_gamma   90.00
#
_symmetry.space_group_name_H-M   'P 1'
#
loop_
_entity.id
_entity.type
_entity.pdbx_description
1 polymer ?
#
loop_
_entity_poly.entity_id
_entity_poly.type
_entity_poly.pdbx_seq_one_letter_code
_entity_poly.pdbx_strand_id
1 'polypeptide(L)'
;MKSIQHTDDFLIEGIQRMNGVLGRPPVSYSEYQYKQTAISRFGSWENALQLAGLKMYAAADEGLEIRARYIREVKEINRVLVRTPRAEDFDDYRKVKYYFKTLGALYEAAGMKKKNNAWVIDKTL
;
A
#
# COMPACT_ATOMS: atom_id res chain seq x y z
N MET A 1 17.08 33.96 -7.38
CA MET A 1 16.77 33.35 -6.06
C MET A 1 15.85 32.16 -6.32
N LYS A 2 16.30 30.90 -6.13
CA LYS A 2 15.38 29.74 -6.24
C LYS A 2 14.39 29.85 -5.08
N SER A 3 13.08 29.88 -5.36
CA SER A 3 12.06 29.90 -4.31
C SER A 3 12.15 28.62 -3.48
N ILE A 4 12.19 28.76 -2.15
CA ILE A 4 12.34 27.64 -1.20
C ILE A 4 11.22 26.61 -1.35
N GLN A 5 10.05 27.00 -1.86
CA GLN A 5 8.85 26.17 -1.89
C GLN A 5 8.92 24.92 -2.79
N HIS A 6 9.91 24.78 -3.68
CA HIS A 6 10.02 23.61 -4.57
C HIS A 6 11.47 23.17 -4.82
N THR A 7 12.33 23.25 -3.79
CA THR A 7 13.64 22.58 -3.90
C THR A 7 13.46 21.07 -4.02
N ASP A 8 14.47 20.39 -4.56
CA ASP A 8 14.41 18.92 -4.67
C ASP A 8 14.29 18.29 -3.27
N ASP A 9 15.05 18.81 -2.30
CA ASP A 9 14.98 18.39 -0.90
C ASP A 9 13.57 18.57 -0.31
N PHE A 10 12.92 19.72 -0.52
CA PHE A 10 11.55 19.94 -0.06
C PHE A 10 10.59 18.90 -0.63
N LEU A 11 10.73 18.57 -1.92
CA LEU A 11 9.89 17.58 -2.56
C LEU A 11 10.13 16.18 -2.02
N ILE A 12 11.39 15.82 -1.74
CA ILE A 12 11.78 14.51 -1.22
C ILE A 12 11.36 14.35 0.25
N GLU A 13 11.67 15.32 1.11
CA GLU A 13 11.26 15.33 2.52
C GLU A 13 9.73 15.30 2.65
N GLY A 14 9.01 15.98 1.75
CA GLY A 14 7.56 15.92 1.68
C GLY A 14 7.04 14.50 1.46
N ILE A 15 7.64 13.76 0.52
CA ILE A 15 7.30 12.36 0.25
C ILE A 15 7.58 11.48 1.48
N GLN A 16 8.75 11.63 2.09
CA GLN A 16 9.16 10.86 3.27
C GLN A 16 8.24 11.12 4.47
N ARG A 17 7.88 12.38 4.71
CA ARG A 17 6.94 12.79 5.77
C ARG A 17 5.58 12.14 5.56
N MET A 18 5.05 12.19 4.34
CA MET A 18 3.77 11.54 4.03
C MET A 18 3.85 10.02 4.18
N ASN A 19 4.98 9.40 3.82
CA ASN A 19 5.19 7.98 4.08
C ASN A 19 5.13 7.64 5.57
N GLY A 20 5.74 8.46 6.43
CA GLY A 20 5.67 8.29 7.89
C GLY A 20 4.24 8.39 8.45
N VAL A 21 3.44 9.34 7.94
CA VAL A 21 2.04 9.52 8.37
C VAL A 21 1.14 8.38 7.88
N LEU A 22 1.29 8.00 6.61
CA LEU A 22 0.40 7.02 5.97
C LEU A 22 0.86 5.57 6.22
N GLY A 23 2.12 5.34 6.61
CA GLY A 23 2.73 3.99 6.69
C GLY A 23 2.88 3.31 5.32
N ARG A 24 2.92 4.12 4.26
CA ARG A 24 3.09 3.79 2.84
C ARG A 24 3.31 5.08 2.05
N PRO A 25 3.90 5.05 0.84
CA PRO A 25 4.05 6.25 0.03
C PRO A 25 2.69 6.90 -0.32
N PRO A 26 2.64 8.25 -0.45
CA PRO A 26 1.45 8.92 -0.96
C PRO A 26 1.22 8.54 -2.44
N VAL A 27 -0.03 8.38 -2.84
CA VAL A 27 -0.39 7.94 -4.21
C VAL A 27 -1.14 9.00 -5.00
N SER A 28 -1.76 9.99 -4.35
CA SER A 28 -2.58 11.01 -4.99
C SER A 28 -2.13 12.44 -4.66
N TYR A 29 -2.67 13.41 -5.40
CA TYR A 29 -2.55 14.84 -5.09
C TYR A 29 -3.12 15.19 -3.71
N SER A 30 -4.23 14.57 -3.30
CA SER A 30 -4.84 14.80 -2.00
C SER A 30 -3.98 14.33 -0.82
N GLU A 31 -3.16 13.31 -1.03
CA GLU A 31 -2.19 12.84 -0.04
C GLU A 31 -0.88 13.63 -0.12
N TYR A 32 -0.51 14.12 -1.30
CA TYR A 32 0.68 14.93 -1.50
C TYR A 32 0.50 15.95 -2.64
N GLN A 33 0.22 17.20 -2.27
CA GLN A 33 -0.11 18.27 -3.22
C GLN A 33 0.99 18.56 -4.25
N TYR A 34 2.25 18.21 -3.95
CA TYR A 34 3.37 18.42 -4.88
C TYR A 34 3.71 17.18 -5.72
N LYS A 35 2.83 16.17 -5.76
CA LYS A 35 3.03 14.96 -6.56
C LYS A 35 3.36 15.28 -8.03
N GLN A 36 2.59 16.17 -8.65
CA GLN A 36 2.81 16.55 -10.06
C GLN A 36 4.12 17.32 -10.24
N THR A 37 4.45 18.23 -9.31
CA THR A 37 5.73 18.94 -9.32
C THR A 37 6.90 17.95 -9.22
N ALA A 38 6.82 16.96 -8.35
CA ALA A 38 7.84 15.92 -8.21
C ALA A 38 7.95 15.04 -9.48
N ILE A 39 6.83 14.68 -10.12
CA ILE A 39 6.85 13.95 -11.40
C ILE A 39 7.54 14.78 -12.48
N SER A 40 7.17 16.06 -12.64
CA SER A 40 7.80 16.94 -13.63
C SER A 40 9.29 17.15 -13.36
N ARG A 41 9.71 17.18 -12.09
CA ARG A 41 11.09 17.45 -11.68
C ARG A 41 12.00 16.22 -11.76
N PHE A 42 11.46 15.04 -11.44
CA PHE A 42 12.22 13.79 -11.33
C PHE A 42 11.90 12.79 -12.45
N GLY A 43 11.06 13.18 -13.40
CA GLY A 43 10.69 12.42 -14.61
C GLY A 43 9.54 11.43 -14.40
N SER A 44 9.44 10.82 -13.23
CA SER A 44 8.34 9.91 -12.89
C SER A 44 8.06 9.90 -11.39
N TRP A 45 6.91 9.38 -10.99
CA TRP A 45 6.61 9.20 -9.57
C TRP A 45 7.49 8.12 -8.94
N GLU A 46 7.81 7.06 -9.69
CA GLU A 46 8.71 6.00 -9.21
C GLU A 46 10.11 6.53 -8.93
N ASN A 47 10.64 7.39 -9.81
CA ASN A 47 11.93 8.06 -9.59
C ASN A 47 11.88 8.96 -8.35
N ALA A 48 10.78 9.70 -8.15
CA ALA A 48 10.60 10.53 -6.96
C ALA A 48 10.59 9.69 -5.66
N LEU A 49 9.93 8.53 -5.68
CA LEU A 49 9.96 7.59 -4.56
C LEU A 49 11.37 7.04 -4.34
N GLN A 50 12.08 6.65 -5.40
CA GLN A 50 13.44 6.12 -5.29
C GLN A 50 14.41 7.13 -4.69
N LEU A 51 14.35 8.38 -5.13
CA LEU A 51 15.12 9.49 -4.55
C LEU A 51 14.77 9.73 -3.06
N ALA A 52 13.52 9.45 -2.67
CA ALA A 52 13.08 9.48 -1.28
C ALA A 52 13.46 8.24 -0.46
N GLY A 53 14.15 7.25 -1.06
CA GLY A 53 14.49 5.99 -0.41
C GLY A 53 13.30 5.03 -0.28
N LEU A 54 12.24 5.23 -1.06
CA LEU A 54 11.00 4.47 -1.03
C LEU A 54 10.79 3.67 -2.31
N LYS A 55 9.86 2.71 -2.25
CA LYS A 55 9.46 1.86 -3.37
C LYS A 55 7.95 1.97 -3.60
N MET A 56 7.49 1.63 -4.79
CA MET A 56 6.05 1.62 -5.10
C MET A 56 5.28 0.54 -4.33
N TYR A 57 5.96 -0.54 -3.93
CA TYR A 57 5.43 -1.63 -3.12
C TYR A 57 6.44 -2.02 -2.06
N ALA A 58 5.94 -2.46 -0.89
CA ALA A 58 6.79 -2.96 0.18
C ALA A 58 7.47 -4.27 -0.23
N ALA A 59 8.66 -4.52 0.32
CA ALA A 59 9.27 -5.84 0.23
C ALA A 59 8.47 -6.87 1.06
N ALA A 60 8.70 -8.18 0.81
CA ALA A 60 7.96 -9.25 1.47
C ALA A 60 8.19 -9.27 3.00
N ASP A 61 9.39 -8.88 3.41
CA ASP A 61 9.89 -8.79 4.79
C ASP A 61 9.62 -7.43 5.46
N GLU A 62 9.06 -6.47 4.74
CA GLU A 62 8.73 -5.15 5.24
C GLU A 62 7.32 -5.11 5.86
N GLY A 63 7.18 -4.40 6.99
CA GLY A 63 5.89 -4.16 7.65
C GLY A 63 5.22 -5.43 8.17
N LEU A 64 5.98 -6.37 8.73
CA LEU A 64 5.48 -7.67 9.19
C LEU A 64 4.26 -7.58 10.10
N GLU A 65 4.22 -6.61 11.03
CA GLU A 65 3.07 -6.41 11.91
C GLU A 65 1.82 -5.94 11.14
N ILE A 66 1.99 -5.06 10.16
CA ILE A 66 0.90 -4.58 9.28
C ILE A 66 0.40 -5.72 8.41
N ARG A 67 1.32 -6.52 7.84
CA ARG A 67 0.97 -7.73 7.08
C ARG A 67 0.16 -8.70 7.93
N ALA A 68 0.64 -9.01 9.14
CA ALA A 68 -0.03 -9.91 10.06
C ALA A 68 -1.43 -9.39 10.46
N ARG A 69 -1.59 -8.07 10.63
CA ARG A 69 -2.90 -7.44 10.88
C ARG A 69 -3.88 -7.73 9.75
N TYR A 70 -3.52 -7.41 8.51
CA TYR A 70 -4.41 -7.61 7.35
C TYR A 70 -4.72 -9.10 7.10
N ILE A 71 -3.77 -10.01 7.37
CA ILE A 71 -4.01 -11.45 7.30
C ILE A 71 -5.09 -11.89 8.31
N ARG A 72 -5.04 -11.38 9.55
CA ARG A 72 -6.08 -11.65 10.56
C ARG A 72 -7.43 -11.06 10.14
N GLU A 73 -7.41 -9.83 9.64
CA GLU A 73 -8.62 -9.11 9.21
C GLU A 73 -9.35 -9.82 8.07
N VAL A 74 -8.62 -10.35 7.08
CA VAL A 74 -9.19 -11.19 5.99
C VAL A 74 -9.93 -12.40 6.54
N LYS A 75 -9.31 -13.12 7.49
CA LYS A 75 -9.91 -14.30 8.12
C LYS A 75 -11.18 -13.92 8.88
N GLU A 76 -11.15 -12.79 9.58
CA GLU A 76 -12.28 -12.31 10.36
C GLU A 76 -13.45 -11.84 9.49
N ILE A 77 -13.19 -11.04 8.46
CA ILE A 77 -14.21 -10.62 7.48
C ILE A 77 -14.84 -11.84 6.83
N ASN A 78 -14.03 -12.83 6.42
CA ASN A 78 -14.56 -14.05 5.83
C ASN A 78 -15.44 -14.83 6.81
N ARG A 79 -15.05 -14.93 8.08
CA ARG A 79 -15.80 -15.61 9.14
C ARG A 79 -17.14 -14.93 9.42
N VAL A 80 -17.15 -13.60 9.50
CA VAL A 80 -18.33 -12.80 9.88
C VAL A 80 -19.30 -12.63 8.71
N LEU A 81 -18.79 -12.26 7.53
CA LEU A 81 -19.63 -11.95 6.36
C LEU A 81 -19.86 -13.16 5.46
N VAL A 82 -19.18 -14.29 5.71
CA VAL A 82 -19.33 -15.55 4.96
C VAL A 82 -19.12 -15.35 3.45
N ARG A 83 -18.22 -14.44 3.09
CA ARG A 83 -17.82 -14.15 1.70
C ARG A 83 -16.34 -13.82 1.60
N THR A 84 -15.80 -13.83 0.39
CA THR A 84 -14.46 -13.28 0.14
C THR A 84 -14.45 -11.79 0.50
N PRO A 85 -13.49 -11.31 1.32
CA PRO A 85 -13.32 -9.88 1.57
C PRO A 85 -13.09 -9.10 0.27
N ARG A 86 -13.44 -7.83 0.21
CA ARG A 86 -13.33 -6.94 -0.94
C ARG A 86 -12.52 -5.71 -0.55
N ALA A 87 -12.09 -4.92 -1.52
CA ALA A 87 -11.33 -3.70 -1.26
C ALA A 87 -12.06 -2.75 -0.28
N GLU A 88 -13.39 -2.67 -0.39
CA GLU A 88 -14.27 -1.84 0.45
C GLU A 88 -14.35 -2.29 1.92
N ASP A 89 -13.90 -3.50 2.25
CA ASP A 89 -13.93 -4.00 3.63
C ASP A 89 -12.73 -3.54 4.48
N PHE A 90 -11.72 -2.92 3.87
CA PHE A 90 -10.49 -2.50 4.55
C PHE A 90 -10.47 -0.99 4.80
N ASP A 91 -9.99 -0.61 5.99
CA ASP A 91 -9.81 0.77 6.44
C ASP A 91 -9.00 1.63 5.46
N ASP A 92 -7.88 1.08 4.98
CA ASP A 92 -7.04 1.63 3.95
C ASP A 92 -6.61 0.54 2.97
N TYR A 93 -7.42 0.35 1.94
CA TYR A 93 -7.08 -0.57 0.85
C TYR A 93 -5.74 -0.24 0.16
N ARG A 94 -5.25 1.01 0.22
CA ARG A 94 -3.94 1.35 -0.36
C ARG A 94 -2.79 0.74 0.44
N LYS A 95 -2.94 0.51 1.75
CA LYS A 95 -1.96 -0.29 2.51
C LYS A 95 -1.98 -1.75 2.09
N VAL A 96 -3.17 -2.33 1.87
CA VAL A 96 -3.26 -3.69 1.32
C VAL A 96 -2.53 -3.78 -0.01
N LYS A 97 -2.76 -2.83 -0.93
CA LYS A 97 -2.05 -2.74 -2.21
C LYS A 97 -0.54 -2.55 -2.02
N TYR A 98 -0.11 -1.73 -1.08
CA TYR A 98 1.31 -1.48 -0.84
C TYR A 98 2.05 -2.72 -0.34
N TYR A 99 1.51 -3.40 0.68
CA TYR A 99 2.15 -4.57 1.28
C TYR A 99 1.95 -5.85 0.46
N PHE A 100 0.76 -6.08 -0.09
CA PHE A 100 0.46 -7.37 -0.75
C PHE A 100 0.44 -7.29 -2.27
N LYS A 101 0.52 -6.09 -2.89
CA LYS A 101 0.37 -5.82 -4.33
C LYS A 101 -1.03 -6.11 -4.88
N THR A 102 -1.66 -7.19 -4.45
CA THR A 102 -3.01 -7.62 -4.85
C THR A 102 -3.78 -8.20 -3.66
N LEU A 103 -5.11 -8.21 -3.77
CA LEU A 103 -5.95 -8.93 -2.81
C LEU A 103 -5.69 -10.44 -2.84
N GLY A 104 -5.43 -11.02 -4.02
CA GLY A 104 -5.10 -12.44 -4.16
C GLY A 104 -3.90 -12.86 -3.31
N ALA A 105 -2.82 -12.09 -3.36
CA ALA A 105 -1.63 -12.36 -2.55
C ALA A 105 -1.90 -12.23 -1.04
N LEU A 106 -2.79 -11.32 -0.63
CA LEU A 106 -3.25 -11.24 0.75
C LEU A 106 -4.08 -12.48 1.14
N TYR A 107 -4.97 -12.95 0.27
CA TYR A 107 -5.77 -14.16 0.52
C TYR A 107 -4.89 -15.42 0.60
N GLU A 108 -3.91 -15.56 -0.29
CA GLU A 108 -2.90 -16.63 -0.23
C GLU A 108 -2.14 -16.59 1.10
N ALA A 109 -1.69 -15.42 1.53
CA ALA A 109 -1.05 -15.23 2.83
C ALA A 109 -1.98 -15.55 4.02
N ALA A 110 -3.30 -15.44 3.82
CA ALA A 110 -4.31 -15.87 4.79
C ALA A 110 -4.64 -17.36 4.72
N GLY A 111 -4.01 -18.13 3.83
CA GLY A 111 -4.26 -19.56 3.64
C GLY A 111 -5.54 -19.86 2.85
N MET A 112 -6.11 -18.87 2.16
CA MET A 112 -7.24 -19.09 1.27
C MET A 112 -6.76 -19.65 -0.07
N LYS A 113 -7.60 -20.45 -0.72
CA LYS A 113 -7.34 -21.02 -2.04
C LYS A 113 -8.41 -20.59 -3.03
N LYS A 114 -8.01 -20.42 -4.29
CA LYS A 114 -8.95 -20.13 -5.38
C LYS A 114 -9.66 -21.41 -5.83
N LYS A 115 -10.99 -21.43 -5.75
CA LYS A 115 -11.85 -22.55 -6.20
C LYS A 115 -13.04 -21.96 -6.98
N ASN A 116 -13.24 -22.41 -8.23
CA ASN A 116 -14.32 -21.95 -9.10
C ASN A 116 -14.48 -20.42 -9.13
N ASN A 117 -13.38 -19.68 -9.37
CA ASN A 117 -13.31 -18.22 -9.33
C ASN A 117 -13.59 -17.52 -7.99
N ALA A 118 -13.82 -18.25 -6.89
CA ALA A 118 -13.96 -17.70 -5.55
C ALA A 118 -12.73 -18.02 -4.68
N TRP A 119 -12.47 -17.19 -3.66
CA TRP A 119 -11.47 -17.49 -2.64
C TRP A 119 -12.15 -18.07 -1.42
N VAL A 120 -11.72 -19.26 -1.00
CA VAL A 120 -12.30 -20.00 0.13
C VAL A 120 -11.24 -20.35 1.15
N ILE A 121 -11.60 -20.33 2.45
CA ILE A 121 -10.75 -20.90 3.50
C ILE A 121 -10.81 -22.41 3.36
N ASP A 122 -9.65 -23.03 3.18
CA ASP A 122 -9.54 -24.48 3.20
C ASP A 122 -9.69 -24.97 4.65
N LYS A 123 -10.85 -25.56 4.97
CA LYS A 123 -11.16 -26.07 6.33
C LYS A 123 -10.68 -27.51 6.55
N THR A 124 -9.83 -28.06 5.68
CA THR A 124 -9.38 -29.46 5.74
C THR A 124 -8.09 -29.69 6.55
N LEU A 125 -7.91 -28.97 7.67
CA LEU A 125 -6.93 -29.29 8.71
C LEU A 125 -7.65 -29.63 10.02
#